data_AF-A0A2V6X6S0-F1
#
_entry.id   AF-A0A2V6X6S0-F1
#
_cell.length_a   1.000
_cell.length_b   1.000
_cell.length_c   1.000
_cell.angle_alpha   90.00
_cell.angle_beta   90.00
_cell.angle_gamma   90.00
#
_symmetry.space_group_name_H-M   'P 1'
#
loop_
_entity.id
_entity.type
_entity.pdbx_description
1 polymer ?
#
loop_
_entity_poly.entity_id
_entity_poly.type
_entity_poly.pdbx_seq_one_letter_code
_entity_poly.pdbx_strand_id
1 'polypeptide(L)'
;MTRYVLKRLLLLPVLLFLFSVTVFAIVQAPPGDFLTTYVATLASSGSSISAEQVEALRREYGLDQPVWIQYVRWMENLAKGNLGLSLEYQRPNAELIGERLVLTVVLALFSFVFTWIVAVPAGIYSAMHPRSALDYALTVLNYVGVATPNFMLALVLMWSAFAYFGVSVTGLFSPDFVDAPWNLARVVDLLKHLWL
;
A
#
# COMPACT_ATOMS: atom_id res chain seq x y z
N MET A 1 17.65 20.19 19.33
CA MET A 1 17.41 19.11 18.34
C MET A 1 17.62 17.71 18.93
N THR A 2 18.76 17.41 19.58
CA THR A 2 19.03 16.08 20.17
C THR A 2 17.97 15.58 21.17
N ARG A 3 17.53 16.43 22.11
CA ARG A 3 16.44 16.10 23.06
C ARG A 3 15.13 15.74 22.36
N TYR A 4 14.83 16.38 21.24
CA TYR A 4 13.62 16.11 20.45
C TYR A 4 13.74 14.77 19.70
N VAL A 5 14.89 14.52 19.07
CA VAL A 5 15.18 13.24 18.40
C VAL A 5 15.09 12.08 19.39
N LEU A 6 15.73 12.20 20.56
CA LEU A 6 15.67 11.19 21.62
C LEU A 6 14.24 10.96 22.11
N LYS A 7 13.46 12.04 22.34
CA LYS A 7 12.06 11.90 22.71
C LYS A 7 11.25 11.13 21.66
N ARG A 8 11.48 11.39 20.36
CA ARG A 8 10.81 10.64 19.28
C ARG A 8 11.26 9.19 19.23
N LEU A 9 12.56 8.91 19.33
CA LEU A 9 13.08 7.54 19.31
C LEU A 9 12.52 6.70 20.47
N LEU A 10 12.33 7.30 21.65
CA LEU A 10 11.71 6.62 22.79
C LEU A 10 10.20 6.40 22.62
N LEU A 11 9.51 7.24 21.84
CA LEU A 11 8.09 7.09 21.53
C LEU A 11 7.84 6.03 20.45
N LEU A 12 8.81 5.74 19.57
CA LEU A 12 8.65 4.79 18.47
C LEU A 12 8.24 3.39 18.94
N PRO A 13 8.89 2.74 19.93
CA PRO A 13 8.48 1.42 20.39
C PRO A 13 7.04 1.39 20.90
N VAL A 14 6.63 2.43 21.63
CA VAL A 14 5.27 2.54 22.17
C VAL A 14 4.26 2.67 21.04
N LEU A 15 4.54 3.52 20.04
CA LEU A 15 3.68 3.68 18.87
C LEU A 15 3.60 2.37 18.07
N LEU A 16 4.74 1.75 17.78
CA LEU A 16 4.78 0.48 17.04
C LEU A 16 4.00 -0.62 17.76
N PHE A 17 4.11 -0.70 19.09
CA PHE A 17 3.33 -1.63 19.89
C PHE A 17 1.83 -1.33 19.84
N LEU A 18 1.42 -0.07 19.97
CA LEU A 18 0.00 0.30 19.87
C LEU A 18 -0.56 -0.02 18.47
N PHE A 19 0.21 0.28 17.42
CA PHE A 19 -0.15 -0.06 16.05
C PHE A 19 -0.23 -1.57 15.84
N SER A 20 0.73 -2.35 16.33
CA SER A 20 0.72 -3.81 16.17
C SER A 20 -0.48 -4.45 16.88
N VAL A 21 -0.79 -4.01 18.11
CA VAL A 21 -1.99 -4.47 18.83
C VAL A 21 -3.27 -4.07 18.08
N THR A 22 -3.34 -2.84 17.57
CA THR A 22 -4.52 -2.35 16.84
C THR A 22 -4.73 -3.14 15.54
N VAL A 23 -3.69 -3.34 14.74
CA VAL A 23 -3.75 -4.14 13.51
C VAL A 23 -4.14 -5.57 13.82
N PHE A 24 -3.53 -6.19 14.84
CA PHE A 24 -3.87 -7.54 15.25
C PHE A 24 -5.34 -7.64 15.68
N ALA A 25 -5.84 -6.67 16.45
CA ALA A 25 -7.24 -6.63 16.86
C ALA A 25 -8.20 -6.46 15.67
N ILE A 26 -7.87 -5.60 14.69
CA ILE A 26 -8.68 -5.40 13.48
C ILE A 26 -8.74 -6.69 12.65
N VAL A 27 -7.60 -7.37 12.49
CA VAL A 27 -7.52 -8.63 11.72
C VAL A 27 -8.31 -9.75 12.40
N GLN A 28 -8.34 -9.79 13.73
CA GLN A 28 -9.06 -10.79 14.53
C GLN A 28 -10.51 -10.41 14.84
N ALA A 29 -10.96 -9.20 14.45
CA ALA A 29 -12.31 -8.72 14.73
C ALA A 29 -13.43 -9.45 13.96
N PRO A 30 -13.24 -9.87 12.69
CA PRO A 30 -14.25 -10.65 11.97
C PRO A 30 -14.56 -11.97 12.68
N PRO A 31 -15.83 -12.42 12.67
CA PRO A 31 -16.19 -13.70 13.27
C PRO A 31 -15.56 -14.86 12.50
N GLY A 32 -14.91 -15.76 13.22
CA GLY A 32 -14.16 -16.90 12.67
C GLY A 32 -12.65 -16.69 12.78
N ASP A 33 -11.90 -17.52 12.06
CA ASP A 33 -10.46 -17.40 11.88
C ASP A 33 -10.12 -17.49 10.39
N PHE A 34 -8.85 -17.26 10.05
CA PHE A 34 -8.41 -17.38 8.66
C PHE A 34 -8.76 -18.75 8.03
N LEU A 35 -8.67 -19.85 8.79
CA LEU A 35 -8.99 -21.19 8.29
C LEU A 35 -10.48 -21.33 7.95
N THR A 36 -11.36 -20.67 8.69
CA THR A 36 -12.79 -20.60 8.39
C THR A 36 -13.02 -19.96 7.01
N THR A 37 -12.33 -18.85 6.71
CA THR A 37 -12.38 -18.21 5.39
C THR A 37 -11.76 -19.10 4.32
N TYR A 38 -10.61 -19.72 4.60
CA TYR A 38 -9.93 -20.62 3.66
C TYR A 38 -10.78 -21.83 3.25
N VAL A 39 -11.43 -22.47 4.23
CA VAL A 39 -12.37 -23.58 3.99
C VAL A 39 -13.56 -23.11 3.15
N ALA A 40 -14.13 -21.94 3.43
CA ALA A 40 -15.22 -21.37 2.65
C ALA A 40 -14.81 -21.10 1.19
N THR A 41 -13.60 -20.56 0.98
CA THR A 41 -13.05 -20.33 -0.36
C THR A 41 -12.83 -21.65 -1.11
N LEU A 42 -12.27 -22.68 -0.47
CA LEU A 42 -12.12 -24.00 -1.09
C LEU A 42 -13.47 -24.61 -1.47
N ALA A 43 -14.46 -24.53 -0.59
CA ALA A 43 -15.81 -25.02 -0.87
C ALA A 43 -16.43 -24.31 -2.08
N SER A 44 -16.19 -23.00 -2.23
CA SER A 44 -16.67 -22.23 -3.38
C SER A 44 -15.99 -22.59 -4.71
N SER A 45 -14.75 -23.11 -4.67
CA SER A 45 -14.01 -23.58 -5.85
C SER A 45 -14.25 -25.07 -6.16
N GLY A 46 -15.15 -25.73 -5.42
CA GLY A 46 -15.44 -27.16 -5.59
C GLY A 46 -14.41 -28.10 -4.96
N SER A 47 -13.47 -27.55 -4.19
CA SER A 47 -12.49 -28.32 -3.41
C SER A 47 -12.95 -28.46 -1.96
N SER A 48 -12.48 -29.48 -1.25
CA SER A 48 -12.74 -29.61 0.19
C SER A 48 -11.49 -30.09 0.91
N ILE A 49 -11.41 -29.73 2.18
CA ILE A 49 -10.37 -30.14 3.11
C ILE A 49 -11.05 -30.91 4.24
N SER A 50 -10.45 -32.00 4.72
CA SER A 50 -11.08 -32.81 5.77
C SER A 50 -11.13 -32.04 7.09
N ALA A 51 -12.10 -32.35 7.95
CA ALA A 51 -12.19 -31.74 9.27
C ALA A 51 -10.91 -32.01 10.10
N GLU A 52 -10.30 -33.20 9.97
CA GLU A 52 -9.04 -33.48 10.67
C GLU A 52 -7.88 -32.61 10.17
N GLN A 53 -7.82 -32.34 8.86
CA GLN A 53 -6.80 -31.48 8.27
C GLN A 53 -6.96 -30.02 8.71
N VAL A 54 -8.20 -29.52 8.82
CA VAL A 54 -8.48 -28.18 9.34
C VAL A 54 -8.03 -28.05 10.80
N GLU A 55 -8.33 -29.03 11.64
CA GLU A 55 -7.91 -29.02 13.05
C GLU A 55 -6.39 -29.24 13.23
N ALA A 56 -5.74 -29.93 12.30
CA ALA A 56 -4.28 -30.02 12.26
C ALA A 56 -3.65 -28.65 11.95
N LEU A 57 -4.15 -27.97 10.91
CA LEU A 57 -3.70 -26.62 10.56
C LEU A 57 -4.00 -25.61 11.67
N ARG A 58 -5.16 -25.72 12.33
CA ARG A 58 -5.54 -24.82 13.43
C ARG A 58 -4.53 -24.87 14.57
N ARG A 59 -4.09 -26.07 14.93
CA ARG A 59 -3.04 -26.29 15.94
C ARG A 59 -1.66 -25.84 15.46
N GLU A 60 -1.33 -26.08 14.19
CA GLU A 60 -0.06 -25.66 13.58
C GLU A 60 0.10 -24.12 13.61
N TYR A 61 -0.95 -23.38 13.24
CA TYR A 61 -0.96 -21.91 13.30
C TYR A 61 -1.22 -21.35 14.70
N GLY A 62 -1.49 -22.21 15.69
CA GLY A 62 -1.78 -21.80 17.07
C GLY A 62 -3.10 -21.03 17.23
N LEU A 63 -4.03 -21.20 16.29
CA LEU A 63 -5.33 -20.54 16.28
C LEU A 63 -6.28 -21.11 17.36
N ASP A 64 -5.94 -22.26 17.93
CA ASP A 64 -6.58 -22.89 19.08
C ASP A 64 -6.21 -22.24 20.43
N GLN A 65 -5.20 -21.36 20.44
CA GLN A 65 -4.68 -20.76 21.67
C GLN A 65 -5.40 -19.45 22.02
N PRO A 66 -5.37 -19.02 23.30
CA PRO A 66 -5.86 -17.70 23.69
C PRO A 66 -5.22 -16.58 22.84
N VAL A 67 -6.02 -15.56 22.52
CA VAL A 67 -5.67 -14.45 21.63
C VAL A 67 -4.34 -13.76 22.00
N TRP A 68 -4.05 -13.63 23.29
CA TRP A 68 -2.79 -13.05 23.77
C TRP A 68 -1.57 -13.92 23.45
N ILE A 69 -1.70 -15.26 23.45
CA ILE A 69 -0.61 -16.17 23.05
C ILE A 69 -0.39 -16.08 21.54
N GLN A 70 -1.47 -16.02 20.76
CA GLN A 70 -1.40 -15.81 19.31
C GLN A 70 -0.63 -14.53 18.98
N TYR A 71 -0.93 -13.43 19.69
CA TYR A 71 -0.22 -12.16 19.53
C TYR A 71 1.28 -12.28 19.87
N VAL A 72 1.62 -12.89 21.02
CA VAL A 72 3.01 -13.06 21.43
C VAL A 72 3.79 -13.90 20.42
N ARG A 73 3.23 -15.03 19.95
CA ARG A 73 3.85 -15.87 18.91
C ARG A 73 4.04 -15.11 17.61
N TRP A 74 3.04 -14.33 17.17
CA TRP A 74 3.13 -13.51 15.98
C TRP A 74 4.24 -12.46 16.10
N MET A 75 4.33 -11.77 17.24
CA MET A 75 5.38 -10.79 17.52
C MET A 75 6.78 -11.41 17.58
N GLU A 76 6.94 -12.61 18.18
CA GLU A 76 8.21 -13.32 18.18
C GLU A 76 8.67 -13.71 16.76
N ASN A 77 7.76 -14.20 15.93
CA ASN A 77 8.05 -14.52 14.54
C ASN A 77 8.46 -13.26 13.77
N LEU A 78 7.72 -12.17 13.93
CA LEU A 78 8.04 -10.87 13.34
C LEU A 78 9.43 -10.36 13.76
N ALA A 79 9.76 -10.46 15.05
CA ALA A 79 11.07 -10.06 15.59
C ALA A 79 12.23 -10.90 15.04
N LYS A 80 11.98 -12.17 14.67
CA LYS A 80 12.95 -13.05 13.99
C LYS A 80 13.02 -12.82 12.47
N GLY A 81 12.25 -11.86 11.94
CA GLY A 81 12.15 -11.60 10.50
C GLY A 81 11.26 -12.60 9.75
N ASN A 82 10.56 -13.49 10.46
CA ASN A 82 9.60 -14.42 9.86
C ASN A 82 8.23 -13.75 9.75
N LEU A 83 7.92 -13.24 8.55
CA LEU A 83 6.63 -12.64 8.24
C LEU A 83 5.53 -13.68 7.94
N GLY A 84 5.88 -14.96 7.93
CA GLY A 84 4.97 -16.05 7.59
C GLY A 84 4.70 -16.18 6.10
N LEU A 85 3.80 -17.09 5.79
CA LEU A 85 3.31 -17.37 4.44
C LEU A 85 1.98 -16.64 4.21
N SER A 86 1.80 -16.07 3.03
CA SER A 86 0.46 -15.70 2.57
C SER A 86 -0.28 -16.98 2.22
N LEU A 87 -1.34 -17.27 2.95
CA LEU A 87 -2.17 -18.44 2.72
C LEU A 87 -3.11 -18.26 1.51
N GLU A 88 -3.33 -17.03 1.06
CA GLU A 88 -4.08 -16.73 -0.16
C GLU A 88 -3.22 -16.95 -1.41
N TYR A 89 -2.00 -16.37 -1.44
CA TYR A 89 -1.10 -16.47 -2.59
C TYR A 89 -0.15 -17.67 -2.52
N GLN A 90 -0.13 -18.41 -1.41
CA GLN A 90 0.80 -19.53 -1.15
C GLN A 90 2.28 -19.13 -1.35
N ARG A 91 2.62 -17.88 -0.99
CA ARG A 91 3.96 -17.29 -1.15
C ARG A 91 4.43 -16.61 0.15
N PRO A 92 5.74 -16.52 0.42
CA PRO A 92 6.25 -15.81 1.59
C PRO A 92 5.78 -14.35 1.61
N ASN A 93 5.28 -13.89 2.76
CA ASN A 93 4.81 -12.50 2.91
C ASN A 93 5.94 -11.48 2.64
N ALA A 94 7.19 -11.84 2.94
CA ALA A 94 8.35 -11.00 2.67
C ALA A 94 8.53 -10.67 1.18
N GLU A 95 8.27 -11.63 0.28
CA GLU A 95 8.36 -11.41 -1.16
C GLU A 95 7.25 -10.47 -1.63
N LEU A 96 6.01 -10.77 -1.24
CA LEU A 96 4.84 -9.98 -1.63
C LEU A 96 4.94 -8.52 -1.14
N ILE A 97 5.38 -8.32 0.10
CA ILE A 97 5.60 -7.00 0.67
C ILE A 97 6.76 -6.31 -0.05
N GLY A 98 7.86 -7.01 -0.30
CA GLY A 98 9.02 -6.46 -1.00
C GLY A 98 8.68 -5.95 -2.40
N GLU A 99 7.97 -6.75 -3.21
CA GLU A 99 7.51 -6.38 -4.54
C GLU A 99 6.67 -5.09 -4.54
N ARG A 100 5.72 -4.99 -3.60
CA ARG A 100 4.84 -3.81 -3.47
C ARG A 100 5.55 -2.60 -2.88
N LEU A 101 6.47 -2.81 -1.94
CA LEU A 101 7.21 -1.75 -1.26
C LEU A 101 8.11 -1.01 -2.26
N VAL A 102 8.79 -1.74 -3.15
CA VAL A 102 9.63 -1.13 -4.19
C VAL A 102 8.81 -0.21 -5.08
N LEU A 103 7.67 -0.67 -5.58
CA LEU A 103 6.77 0.15 -6.43
C LEU A 103 6.22 1.36 -5.67
N THR A 104 5.85 1.19 -4.40
CA THR A 104 5.38 2.29 -3.54
C THR A 104 6.47 3.35 -3.35
N VAL A 105 7.71 2.93 -3.10
CA VAL A 105 8.85 3.85 -2.94
C VAL A 105 9.14 4.59 -4.23
N VAL A 106 9.13 3.90 -5.38
CA VAL A 106 9.34 4.53 -6.70
C VAL A 106 8.25 5.57 -6.97
N LEU A 107 6.99 5.23 -6.76
CA LEU A 107 5.86 6.16 -6.92
C LEU A 107 6.00 7.37 -5.98
N ALA A 108 6.23 7.13 -4.69
CA ALA A 108 6.34 8.20 -3.70
C ALA A 108 7.50 9.16 -4.03
N LEU A 109 8.66 8.63 -4.43
CA LEU A 109 9.81 9.44 -4.83
C LEU A 109 9.53 10.23 -6.10
N PHE A 110 8.93 9.60 -7.11
CA PHE A 110 8.57 10.29 -8.35
C PHE A 110 7.57 11.41 -8.10
N SER A 111 6.48 11.13 -7.38
CA SER A 111 5.47 12.13 -6.99
C SER A 111 6.09 13.25 -6.16
N PHE A 112 6.98 12.93 -5.22
CA PHE A 112 7.68 13.94 -4.41
C PHE A 112 8.52 14.88 -5.27
N VAL A 113 9.39 14.32 -6.13
CA VAL A 113 10.27 15.10 -7.01
C VAL A 113 9.45 15.94 -7.99
N PHE A 114 8.45 15.33 -8.63
CA PHE A 114 7.56 16.01 -9.56
C PHE A 114 6.82 17.17 -8.89
N THR A 115 6.25 16.93 -7.71
CA THR A 115 5.55 17.96 -6.93
C THR A 115 6.48 19.12 -6.63
N TRP A 116 7.73 18.88 -6.24
CA TRP A 116 8.69 19.96 -5.95
C TRP A 116 9.07 20.74 -7.19
N ILE A 117 9.32 20.06 -8.31
CA ILE A 117 9.66 20.69 -9.59
C ILE A 117 8.54 21.62 -10.07
N VAL A 118 7.27 21.29 -9.81
CA VAL A 118 6.12 22.11 -10.24
C VAL A 118 5.75 23.15 -9.18
N ALA A 119 5.55 22.73 -7.93
CA ALA A 119 4.98 23.57 -6.88
C ALA A 119 5.95 24.66 -6.41
N VAL A 120 7.27 24.38 -6.34
CA VAL A 120 8.24 25.39 -5.87
C VAL A 120 8.37 26.55 -6.87
N PRO A 121 8.60 26.33 -8.18
CA PRO A 121 8.62 27.43 -9.14
C PRO A 121 7.28 28.15 -9.26
N ALA A 122 6.16 27.41 -9.25
CA ALA A 122 4.83 28.03 -9.27
C ALA A 122 4.61 28.95 -8.06
N GLY A 123 4.99 28.50 -6.86
CA GLY A 123 4.92 29.30 -5.64
C GLY A 123 5.84 30.51 -5.65
N ILE A 124 7.08 30.37 -6.11
CA ILE A 124 8.02 31.49 -6.27
C ILE A 124 7.46 32.51 -7.26
N TYR A 125 6.94 32.06 -8.40
CA TYR A 125 6.37 32.94 -9.42
C TYR A 125 5.20 33.75 -8.89
N SER A 126 4.23 33.09 -8.25
CA SER A 126 3.05 33.71 -7.64
C SER A 126 3.45 34.75 -6.58
N ALA A 127 4.46 34.44 -5.75
CA ALA A 127 4.98 35.38 -4.75
C ALA A 127 5.68 36.61 -5.36
N MET A 128 6.39 36.44 -6.47
CA MET A 128 7.10 37.54 -7.15
C MET A 128 6.18 38.40 -8.04
N HIS A 129 5.08 37.85 -8.56
CA HIS A 129 4.17 38.52 -9.49
C HIS A 129 2.71 38.51 -8.99
N PRO A 130 2.44 39.16 -7.84
CA PRO A 130 1.12 39.14 -7.23
C PRO A 130 0.07 39.78 -8.15
N ARG A 131 -1.14 39.20 -8.16
CA ARG A 131 -2.31 39.65 -8.95
C ARG A 131 -2.12 39.56 -10.47
N SER A 132 -1.10 38.84 -10.95
CA SER A 132 -0.95 38.52 -12.37
C SER A 132 -1.98 37.47 -12.81
N ALA A 133 -2.26 37.39 -14.11
CA ALA A 133 -3.17 36.37 -14.64
C ALA A 133 -2.69 34.94 -14.32
N LEU A 134 -1.39 34.70 -14.35
CA LEU A 134 -0.81 33.40 -14.00
C LEU A 134 -0.90 33.11 -12.50
N ASP A 135 -0.73 34.12 -11.64
CA ASP A 135 -0.96 34.00 -10.20
C ASP A 135 -2.41 33.58 -9.87
N TYR A 136 -3.40 34.22 -10.51
CA TYR A 136 -4.80 33.81 -10.36
C TYR A 136 -5.05 32.39 -10.88
N ALA A 137 -4.49 32.02 -12.03
CA ALA A 137 -4.65 30.67 -12.59
C ALA A 137 -4.07 29.59 -11.65
N LEU A 138 -2.86 29.79 -11.13
CA LEU A 138 -2.21 28.89 -10.18
C LEU A 138 -3.00 28.80 -8.87
N THR A 139 -3.52 29.93 -8.39
CA THR A 139 -4.33 29.99 -7.18
C THR A 139 -5.65 29.22 -7.32
N VAL A 140 -6.36 29.41 -8.45
CA VAL A 140 -7.59 28.65 -8.74
C VAL A 140 -7.29 27.15 -8.84
N LEU A 141 -6.22 26.76 -9.55
CA LEU A 141 -5.83 25.36 -9.67
C LEU A 141 -5.53 24.73 -8.30
N ASN A 142 -4.82 25.46 -7.43
CA ASN A 142 -4.55 25.03 -6.06
C ASN A 142 -5.85 24.84 -5.26
N TYR A 143 -6.79 25.79 -5.34
CA TYR A 143 -8.08 25.65 -4.65
C TYR A 143 -8.89 24.46 -5.17
N VAL A 144 -8.94 24.22 -6.47
CA VAL A 144 -9.59 23.04 -7.04
C VAL A 144 -8.94 21.76 -6.53
N GLY A 145 -7.60 21.71 -6.50
CA GLY A 145 -6.85 20.56 -6.01
C GLY A 145 -7.10 20.27 -4.53
N VAL A 146 -7.17 21.30 -3.68
CA VAL A 146 -7.40 21.14 -2.24
C VAL A 146 -8.87 20.85 -1.92
N ALA A 147 -9.81 21.43 -2.67
CA ALA A 147 -11.24 21.26 -2.44
C ALA A 147 -11.79 19.93 -2.98
N THR A 148 -11.15 19.36 -3.99
CA THR A 148 -11.61 18.11 -4.62
C THR A 148 -11.04 16.90 -3.86
N PRO A 149 -11.88 15.92 -3.46
CA PRO A 149 -11.38 14.67 -2.92
C PRO A 149 -10.43 13.97 -3.90
N ASN A 150 -9.26 13.53 -3.43
CA ASN A 150 -8.23 12.91 -4.27
C ASN A 150 -8.75 11.76 -5.14
N PHE A 151 -9.61 10.89 -4.59
CA PHE A 151 -10.19 9.78 -5.35
C PHE A 151 -11.06 10.27 -6.51
N MET A 152 -11.82 11.36 -6.33
CA MET A 152 -12.69 11.93 -7.36
C MET A 152 -11.84 12.55 -8.48
N LEU A 153 -10.80 13.30 -8.10
CA LEU A 153 -9.87 13.87 -9.05
C LEU A 153 -9.18 12.76 -9.87
N ALA A 154 -8.72 11.69 -9.22
CA ALA A 154 -8.15 10.53 -9.89
C ALA A 154 -9.14 9.92 -10.89
N LEU A 155 -10.39 9.65 -10.49
CA LEU A 155 -11.41 9.09 -11.39
C LEU A 155 -11.69 9.97 -12.61
N VAL A 156 -11.78 11.30 -12.43
CA VAL A 156 -11.99 12.23 -13.55
C VAL A 156 -10.80 12.24 -14.50
N LEU A 157 -9.57 12.23 -13.96
CA LEU A 157 -8.35 12.15 -14.77
C LEU A 157 -8.26 10.83 -15.52
N MET A 158 -8.55 9.70 -14.86
CA MET A 158 -8.60 8.37 -15.48
C MET A 158 -9.61 8.31 -16.62
N TRP A 159 -10.84 8.78 -16.37
CA TRP A 159 -11.89 8.80 -17.39
C TRP A 159 -11.52 9.71 -18.56
N SER A 160 -10.95 10.88 -18.29
CA SER A 160 -10.53 11.82 -19.34
C SER A 160 -9.38 11.25 -20.18
N ALA A 161 -8.38 10.64 -19.53
CA ALA A 161 -7.27 9.96 -20.20
C ALA A 161 -7.77 8.85 -21.14
N PHE A 162 -8.74 8.05 -20.68
CA PHE A 162 -9.35 7.02 -21.51
C PHE A 162 -10.20 7.59 -22.64
N ALA A 163 -11.10 8.54 -22.35
CA ALA A 163 -12.06 9.07 -23.31
C ALA A 163 -11.41 9.87 -24.45
N TYR A 164 -10.38 10.66 -24.14
CA TYR A 164 -9.73 11.54 -25.13
C TYR A 164 -8.47 10.95 -25.73
N PHE A 165 -7.74 10.09 -25.01
CA PHE A 165 -6.44 9.56 -25.45
C PHE A 165 -6.43 8.03 -25.61
N GLY A 166 -7.51 7.33 -25.27
CA GLY A 166 -7.61 5.87 -25.35
C GLY A 166 -6.71 5.13 -24.36
N VAL A 167 -6.16 5.82 -23.36
CA VAL A 167 -5.22 5.23 -22.39
C VAL A 167 -6.00 4.58 -21.24
N SER A 168 -5.81 3.27 -21.03
CA SER A 168 -6.34 2.57 -19.87
C SER A 168 -5.47 2.84 -18.64
N VAL A 169 -5.97 3.65 -17.70
CA VAL A 169 -5.22 4.10 -16.51
C VAL A 169 -5.30 3.08 -15.35
N THR A 170 -5.17 1.79 -15.65
CA THR A 170 -5.31 0.73 -14.65
C THR A 170 -4.05 -0.11 -14.57
N GLY A 171 -3.09 0.35 -13.75
CA GLY A 171 -1.83 -0.36 -13.50
C GLY A 171 -0.58 0.45 -13.84
N LEU A 172 0.57 -0.02 -13.36
CA LEU A 172 1.89 0.60 -13.56
C LEU A 172 2.69 -0.03 -14.71
N PHE A 173 2.15 -1.08 -15.33
CA PHE A 173 2.80 -1.85 -16.38
C PHE A 173 1.79 -2.22 -17.46
N SER A 174 2.26 -2.33 -18.70
CA SER A 174 1.49 -2.99 -19.75
C SER A 174 1.44 -4.52 -19.51
N PRO A 175 0.46 -5.24 -20.09
CA PRO A 175 0.23 -6.67 -19.80
C PRO A 175 1.47 -7.55 -19.92
N ASP A 176 2.34 -7.26 -20.90
CA ASP A 176 3.57 -8.01 -21.16
C ASP A 176 4.65 -7.83 -20.06
N PHE A 177 4.56 -6.76 -19.26
CA PHE A 177 5.55 -6.39 -18.24
C PHE A 177 5.07 -6.58 -16.80
N VAL A 178 3.84 -7.05 -16.58
CA VAL A 178 3.28 -7.28 -15.23
C VAL A 178 4.15 -8.29 -14.45
N ASP A 179 4.43 -9.44 -15.04
CA ASP A 179 5.21 -10.53 -14.41
C ASP A 179 6.64 -10.68 -14.99
N ALA A 180 7.04 -9.78 -15.89
CA ALA A 180 8.36 -9.84 -16.52
C ALA A 180 9.49 -9.60 -15.49
N PRO A 181 10.65 -10.26 -15.61
CA PRO A 181 11.80 -9.96 -14.75
C PRO A 181 12.26 -8.50 -14.93
N TRP A 182 12.86 -7.92 -13.88
CA TRP A 182 13.38 -6.55 -13.93
C TRP A 182 14.46 -6.42 -15.00
N ASN A 183 14.18 -5.63 -16.02
CA ASN A 183 15.09 -5.27 -17.11
C ASN A 183 14.83 -3.82 -17.55
N LEU A 184 15.69 -3.28 -18.42
CA LEU A 184 15.56 -1.89 -18.90
C LEU A 184 14.23 -1.64 -19.62
N ALA A 185 13.69 -2.61 -20.36
CA ALA A 185 12.42 -2.45 -21.04
C ALA A 185 11.25 -2.31 -20.04
N ARG A 186 11.26 -3.11 -18.97
CA ARG A 186 10.29 -3.02 -17.87
C ARG A 186 10.39 -1.69 -17.13
N VAL A 187 11.60 -1.15 -16.93
CA VAL A 187 11.78 0.17 -16.30
C VAL A 187 11.25 1.28 -17.20
N VAL A 188 11.53 1.23 -18.50
CA VAL A 188 11.00 2.22 -19.46
C VAL A 188 9.47 2.14 -19.53
N ASP A 189 8.91 0.93 -19.51
CA ASP A 189 7.46 0.73 -19.43
C ASP A 189 6.89 1.35 -18.16
N LEU A 190 7.48 1.09 -16.99
CA LEU A 190 7.08 1.72 -15.73
C LEU A 190 7.08 3.24 -15.83
N LEU A 191 8.16 3.86 -16.32
CA LEU A 191 8.27 5.32 -16.44
C LEU A 191 7.17 5.92 -17.34
N LYS A 192 6.73 5.19 -18.37
CA LYS A 192 5.61 5.60 -19.24
C LYS A 192 4.25 5.54 -18.53
N HIS A 193 4.15 4.81 -17.43
CA HIS A 193 2.92 4.65 -16.64
C HIS A 193 2.99 5.37 -15.28
N LEU A 194 4.13 5.97 -14.89
CA LEU A 194 4.27 6.69 -13.61
C LEU A 194 3.48 8.01 -13.51
N TRP A 195 3.03 8.57 -14.64
CA TRP A 195 2.19 9.77 -14.63
C TRP A 195 0.72 9.48 -14.30
N LEU A 196 0.35 8.19 -14.25
CA LEU A 196 -0.95 7.68 -13.81
C LEU A 196 -1.06 7.76 -12.28
#